data_AF-A0A9E0YZC4-F1
#
_entry.id   AF-A0A9E0YZC4-F1
#
_cell.length_a   1.000
_cell.length_b   1.000
_cell.length_c   1.000
_cell.angle_alpha   90.00
_cell.angle_beta   90.00
_cell.angle_gamma   90.00
#
_symmetry.space_group_name_H-M   'P 1'
#
loop_
_entity.id
_entity.type
_entity.pdbx_description
1 polymer ?
#
loop_
_entity_poly.entity_id
_entity_poly.type
_entity_poly.pdbx_seq_one_letter_code
_entity_poly.pdbx_strand_id
1 'polypeptide(L)'
;MKQKANEMIQDLATKSVRKDMLLELTDKQYSNLTLMALRAGLHNAKELIQSFVADLTGWQRNGSDESQFANTWYDRAYCITTDFLMPWRYYVYNYDHDIEQLTEEPDSLKKAYEHYCEECKWGGVEPESWDEVLRVNQELLQEKKEDQEQLMQYIEAEKAEIK
;
A
#
# COMPACT_ATOMS: atom_id res chain seq x y z
N MET A 1 -7.72 -2.03 -30.88
CA MET A 1 -6.68 -1.63 -29.89
C MET A 1 -6.65 -0.12 -29.65
N LYS A 2 -6.48 0.75 -30.65
CA LYS A 2 -6.44 2.23 -30.43
C LYS A 2 -7.71 2.83 -29.81
N GLN A 3 -8.89 2.31 -30.16
CA GLN A 3 -10.17 2.82 -29.64
C GLN A 3 -10.36 2.53 -28.14
N LYS A 4 -10.13 1.29 -27.71
CA LYS A 4 -10.19 0.89 -26.29
C LYS A 4 -9.16 1.63 -25.42
N ALA A 5 -7.96 1.88 -25.94
CA ALA A 5 -6.95 2.68 -25.25
C ALA A 5 -7.38 4.14 -25.06
N ASN A 6 -8.01 4.76 -26.06
CA ASN A 6 -8.56 6.11 -25.94
C ASN A 6 -9.74 6.19 -24.96
N GLU A 7 -10.63 5.19 -24.97
CA GLU A 7 -11.73 5.08 -24.00
C GLU A 7 -11.20 4.97 -22.56
N MET A 8 -10.17 4.16 -22.32
CA MET A 8 -9.52 4.06 -21.00
C MET A 8 -8.89 5.38 -20.55
N ILE A 9 -8.20 6.11 -21.44
CA ILE A 9 -7.58 7.41 -21.11
C ILE A 9 -8.66 8.43 -20.73
N GLN A 10 -9.77 8.48 -21.49
CA GLN A 10 -10.88 9.40 -21.22
C GLN A 10 -11.59 9.07 -19.91
N ASP A 11 -11.81 7.79 -19.61
CA ASP A 11 -12.43 7.36 -18.36
C ASP A 11 -11.52 7.60 -17.14
N LEU A 12 -10.21 7.37 -17.26
CA LEU A 12 -9.23 7.70 -16.21
C LEU A 12 -9.30 9.18 -15.82
N ALA A 13 -9.64 10.07 -16.75
CA ALA A 13 -9.84 11.50 -16.46
C ALA A 13 -11.08 11.78 -15.59
N THR A 14 -12.00 10.82 -15.45
CA THR A 14 -13.18 10.91 -14.55
C THR A 14 -12.89 10.43 -13.12
N LYS A 15 -11.68 9.90 -12.87
CA LYS A 15 -11.27 9.40 -11.55
C LYS A 15 -11.45 10.48 -10.49
N SER A 16 -12.28 10.18 -9.50
CA SER A 16 -12.66 11.11 -8.44
C SER A 16 -12.85 10.36 -7.12
N VAL A 17 -12.77 11.10 -6.01
CA VAL A 17 -13.06 10.55 -4.68
C VAL A 17 -14.57 10.34 -4.54
N ARG A 18 -14.99 9.10 -4.30
CA ARG A 18 -16.39 8.69 -4.13
C ARG A 18 -16.82 8.81 -2.68
N LYS A 19 -17.47 9.92 -2.33
CA LYS A 19 -17.94 10.20 -0.96
C LYS A 19 -19.12 9.33 -0.53
N ASP A 20 -19.81 8.72 -1.49
CA ASP A 20 -20.92 7.77 -1.28
C ASP A 20 -20.47 6.38 -0.81
N MET A 21 -19.16 6.09 -0.84
CA MET A 21 -18.58 4.81 -0.47
C MET A 21 -17.62 4.99 0.71
N LEU A 22 -18.17 5.03 1.92
CA LEU A 22 -17.42 5.00 3.17
C LEU A 22 -17.32 3.54 3.64
N LEU A 23 -16.09 3.07 3.89
CA LEU A 23 -15.86 1.70 4.36
C LEU A 23 -15.84 1.68 5.88
N GLU A 24 -16.73 0.90 6.48
CA GLU A 24 -16.68 0.57 7.90
C GLU A 24 -15.84 -0.69 8.10
N LEU A 25 -14.71 -0.55 8.78
CA LEU A 25 -13.77 -1.64 9.05
C LEU A 25 -13.43 -1.66 10.54
N THR A 26 -13.30 -2.86 11.10
CA THR A 26 -12.60 -3.02 12.38
C THR A 26 -11.11 -2.73 12.21
N ASP A 27 -10.43 -2.32 13.28
CA ASP A 27 -8.98 -2.10 13.27
C ASP A 27 -8.22 -3.31 12.72
N LYS A 28 -8.63 -4.52 13.13
CA LYS A 28 -8.00 -5.76 12.64
C LYS A 28 -8.19 -5.96 11.14
N GLN A 29 -9.37 -5.65 10.59
CA GLN A 29 -9.60 -5.72 9.15
C GLN A 29 -8.75 -4.68 8.41
N TYR A 30 -8.67 -3.46 8.92
CA TYR A 30 -7.86 -2.40 8.34
C TYR A 30 -6.37 -2.77 8.33
N SER A 31 -5.81 -3.19 9.47
CA SER A 31 -4.41 -3.61 9.57
C SER A 31 -4.09 -4.80 8.66
N ASN A 32 -5.00 -5.78 8.56
CA ASN A 32 -4.82 -6.91 7.65
C ASN A 32 -4.84 -6.47 6.18
N LEU A 33 -5.75 -5.58 5.79
CA LEU A 33 -5.79 -5.04 4.43
C LEU A 33 -4.53 -4.23 4.09
N THR A 34 -4.02 -3.45 5.04
CA THR A 34 -2.76 -2.73 4.90
C THR A 34 -1.60 -3.69 4.73
N LEU A 35 -1.49 -4.72 5.57
CA LEU A 35 -0.44 -5.74 5.44
C LEU A 35 -0.48 -6.42 4.06
N MET A 36 -1.67 -6.76 3.57
CA MET A 36 -1.87 -7.31 2.24
C MET A 36 -1.45 -6.31 1.15
N ALA A 37 -1.83 -5.04 1.25
CA ALA A 37 -1.43 -4.02 0.28
C ALA A 37 0.10 -3.91 0.19
N LEU A 38 0.76 -3.83 1.34
CA LEU A 38 2.22 -3.71 1.42
C LEU A 38 2.94 -4.94 0.88
N ARG A 39 2.45 -6.16 1.16
CA ARG A 39 2.98 -7.40 0.58
C ARG A 39 2.85 -7.43 -0.95
N ALA A 40 1.80 -6.82 -1.48
CA ALA A 40 1.57 -6.65 -2.91
C ALA A 40 2.39 -5.51 -3.54
N GLY A 41 3.24 -4.82 -2.78
CA GLY A 41 4.02 -3.68 -3.26
C GLY A 41 3.16 -2.42 -3.47
N LEU A 42 1.96 -2.37 -2.92
CA LEU A 42 1.10 -1.19 -2.90
C LEU A 42 1.37 -0.37 -1.63
N HIS A 43 0.98 0.90 -1.62
CA HIS A 43 1.29 1.79 -0.49
C HIS A 43 0.36 1.62 0.71
N ASN A 44 -0.90 1.26 0.48
CA ASN A 44 -1.92 1.24 1.54
C ASN A 44 -3.16 0.41 1.17
N ALA A 45 -4.02 0.15 2.16
CA ALA A 45 -5.27 -0.59 1.98
C ALA A 45 -6.18 0.00 0.88
N LYS A 46 -6.20 1.33 0.72
CA LYS A 46 -7.01 1.99 -0.32
C LYS A 46 -6.55 1.60 -1.71
N GLU A 47 -5.24 1.57 -1.98
CA GLU A 47 -4.72 1.12 -3.28
C GLU A 47 -5.07 -0.34 -3.57
N LEU A 48 -5.01 -1.22 -2.55
CA LEU A 48 -5.42 -2.62 -2.70
C LEU A 48 -6.90 -2.75 -3.07
N ILE A 49 -7.78 -2.02 -2.37
CA ILE A 49 -9.22 -2.00 -2.67
C ILE A 49 -9.48 -1.41 -4.06
N GLN A 50 -8.76 -0.36 -4.45
CA GLN A 50 -8.88 0.22 -5.80
C GLN A 50 -8.49 -0.78 -6.88
N SER A 51 -7.40 -1.53 -6.67
CA SER A 51 -6.97 -2.59 -7.59
C SER A 51 -8.02 -3.70 -7.67
N PHE A 52 -8.55 -4.15 -6.52
CA PHE A 52 -9.64 -5.12 -6.48
C PHE A 52 -10.86 -4.69 -7.28
N VAL A 53 -11.31 -3.44 -7.09
CA VAL A 53 -12.47 -2.88 -7.81
C VAL A 53 -12.18 -2.79 -9.31
N ALA A 54 -10.95 -2.42 -9.69
CA ALA A 54 -10.56 -2.33 -11.09
C ALA A 54 -10.60 -3.69 -11.80
N ASP A 55 -10.12 -4.75 -11.13
CA ASP A 55 -10.20 -6.14 -11.63
C ASP A 55 -11.66 -6.65 -11.65
N LEU A 56 -12.42 -6.41 -10.57
CA LEU A 56 -13.82 -6.83 -10.46
C LEU A 56 -14.69 -6.24 -11.57
N THR A 57 -14.44 -4.99 -11.94
CA THR A 57 -15.16 -4.29 -13.03
C THR A 57 -14.59 -4.60 -14.41
N GLY A 58 -13.47 -5.32 -14.50
CA GLY A 58 -12.79 -5.66 -15.74
C GLY A 58 -12.17 -4.46 -16.47
N TRP A 59 -12.00 -3.33 -15.76
CA TRP A 59 -11.45 -2.09 -16.29
C TRP A 59 -9.93 -2.11 -16.32
N GLN A 60 -9.34 -2.73 -15.30
CA GLN A 60 -7.97 -3.25 -15.35
C GLN A 60 -8.05 -4.76 -15.20
N ARG A 61 -6.98 -5.44 -15.64
CA ARG A 61 -6.90 -6.89 -15.58
C ARG A 61 -5.49 -7.26 -15.14
N ASN A 62 -5.38 -7.72 -13.91
CA ASN A 62 -4.19 -8.41 -13.43
C ASN A 62 -4.11 -9.88 -13.92
N GLY A 63 -5.10 -10.34 -14.72
CA GLY A 63 -5.05 -11.59 -15.49
C GLY A 63 -6.27 -11.82 -16.40
N SER A 64 -6.68 -13.07 -16.65
CA SER A 64 -7.67 -13.40 -17.71
C SER A 64 -9.03 -13.92 -17.23
N ASP A 65 -9.20 -14.23 -15.94
CA ASP A 65 -10.37 -14.93 -15.36
C ASP A 65 -10.78 -14.45 -13.95
N GLU A 66 -10.31 -13.28 -13.49
CA GLU A 66 -10.35 -12.82 -12.09
C GLU A 66 -11.77 -12.69 -11.52
N SER A 67 -12.75 -12.42 -12.38
CA SER A 67 -14.18 -12.34 -11.99
C SER A 67 -14.77 -13.65 -11.43
N GLN A 68 -14.10 -14.79 -11.64
CA GLN A 68 -14.60 -16.12 -11.25
C GLN A 68 -14.01 -16.63 -9.93
N PHE A 69 -13.01 -15.95 -9.34
CA PHE A 69 -12.22 -16.47 -8.23
C PHE A 69 -11.91 -15.44 -7.15
N ALA A 70 -12.90 -14.65 -6.73
CA ALA A 70 -12.73 -13.58 -5.74
C ALA A 70 -12.07 -14.04 -4.43
N ASN A 71 -12.32 -15.29 -4.00
CA ASN A 71 -11.73 -15.88 -2.79
C ASN A 71 -10.23 -16.23 -2.91
N THR A 72 -9.68 -16.23 -4.13
CA THR A 72 -8.24 -16.43 -4.40
C THR A 72 -7.65 -15.28 -5.22
N TRP A 73 -8.40 -14.18 -5.38
CA TRP A 73 -8.02 -13.05 -6.22
C TRP A 73 -6.67 -12.49 -5.82
N TYR A 74 -6.45 -12.28 -4.53
CA TYR A 74 -5.23 -11.64 -4.02
C TYR A 74 -3.97 -12.42 -4.40
N ASP A 75 -3.95 -13.73 -4.11
CA ASP A 75 -2.80 -14.59 -4.41
C ASP A 75 -2.53 -14.68 -5.92
N ARG A 76 -3.59 -14.61 -6.73
CA ARG A 76 -3.50 -14.66 -8.20
C ARG A 76 -3.07 -13.35 -8.83
N ALA A 77 -3.63 -12.21 -8.38
CA ALA A 77 -3.37 -10.90 -8.95
C ALA A 77 -1.94 -10.43 -8.70
N TYR A 78 -1.38 -10.79 -7.55
CA TYR A 78 -0.04 -10.38 -7.16
C TYR A 78 0.99 -11.52 -7.23
N CYS A 79 0.58 -12.70 -7.69
CA CYS A 79 1.41 -13.92 -7.71
C CYS A 79 2.14 -14.13 -6.38
N ILE A 80 1.53 -13.74 -5.26
CA ILE A 80 2.09 -13.91 -3.93
C ILE A 80 1.85 -15.37 -3.57
N THR A 81 2.65 -16.27 -4.15
CA THR A 81 2.98 -17.54 -3.51
C THR A 81 3.90 -17.19 -2.34
N THR A 82 3.29 -16.60 -1.33
CA THR A 82 3.61 -16.41 0.11
C THR A 82 5.04 -16.23 0.63
N ASP A 83 6.12 -16.45 -0.10
CA ASP A 83 7.46 -16.56 0.52
C ASP A 83 8.56 -15.68 -0.14
N PHE A 84 8.30 -15.02 -1.28
CA PHE A 84 9.37 -14.48 -2.13
C PHE A 84 9.31 -12.98 -2.45
N LEU A 85 8.45 -12.19 -1.80
CA LEU A 85 8.42 -10.73 -1.99
C LEU A 85 8.40 -10.04 -0.64
N MET A 86 9.45 -9.28 -0.38
CA MET A 86 9.61 -8.50 0.84
C MET A 86 10.03 -7.07 0.46
N PRO A 87 9.08 -6.23 0.01
CA PRO A 87 9.33 -4.81 -0.13
C PRO A 87 9.75 -4.21 1.21
N TRP A 88 10.66 -3.25 1.20
CA TRP A 88 11.11 -2.48 2.35
C TRP A 88 9.93 -1.90 3.13
N ARG A 89 8.91 -1.39 2.42
CA ARG A 89 7.70 -0.86 3.03
C ARG A 89 6.95 -1.91 3.86
N TYR A 90 6.85 -3.13 3.33
CA TYR A 90 6.30 -4.26 4.05
C TYR A 90 7.17 -4.64 5.25
N TYR A 91 8.50 -4.64 5.10
CA TYR A 91 9.42 -4.90 6.19
C TYR A 91 9.27 -3.89 7.34
N VAL A 92 9.26 -2.58 7.04
CA VAL A 92 9.07 -1.52 8.04
C VAL A 92 7.78 -1.73 8.83
N TYR A 93 6.67 -2.01 8.14
CA TYR A 93 5.38 -2.24 8.79
C TYR A 93 5.33 -3.56 9.58
N ASN A 94 5.83 -4.65 9.01
CA ASN A 94 5.76 -5.98 9.61
C ASN A 94 6.60 -6.09 10.91
N TYR A 95 7.70 -5.34 10.99
CA TYR A 95 8.56 -5.29 12.18
C TYR A 95 8.26 -4.08 13.08
N ASP A 96 7.16 -3.34 12.82
CA ASP A 96 6.71 -2.19 13.61
C ASP A 96 7.82 -1.14 13.82
N HIS A 97 8.59 -0.87 12.75
CA HIS A 97 9.66 0.10 12.80
C HIS A 97 9.11 1.54 12.82
N ASP A 98 9.66 2.38 13.70
CA ASP A 98 9.34 3.80 13.69
C ASP A 98 10.04 4.52 12.54
N ILE A 99 9.26 4.97 11.57
CA ILE A 99 9.78 5.65 10.39
C ILE A 99 10.48 6.98 10.72
N GLU A 100 10.08 7.69 11.78
CA GLU A 100 10.76 8.92 12.20
C GLU A 100 12.16 8.58 12.65
N GLN A 101 12.29 7.58 13.53
CA GLN A 101 13.59 7.09 13.97
C GLN A 101 14.45 6.61 12.79
N LEU A 102 13.89 5.80 11.88
CA LEU A 102 14.62 5.32 10.70
C LEU A 102 15.02 6.45 9.75
N THR A 103 14.36 7.60 9.77
CA THR A 103 14.72 8.74 8.92
C THR A 103 15.70 9.69 9.59
N GLU A 104 15.60 9.87 10.91
CA GLU A 104 16.43 10.81 11.69
C GLU A 104 17.75 10.20 12.15
N GLU A 105 17.82 8.88 12.31
CA GLU A 105 18.99 8.15 12.82
C GLU A 105 19.60 7.23 11.74
N PRO A 106 20.64 7.68 11.00
CA PRO A 106 21.24 6.89 9.92
C PRO A 106 21.77 5.52 10.36
N ASP A 107 22.28 5.42 11.59
CA ASP A 107 22.78 4.16 12.16
C ASP A 107 21.64 3.16 12.42
N SER A 108 20.47 3.65 12.83
CA SER A 108 19.28 2.84 13.04
C SER A 108 18.74 2.33 11.69
N LEU A 109 18.71 3.19 10.66
CA LEU A 109 18.36 2.77 9.30
C LEU A 109 19.31 1.71 8.76
N LYS A 110 20.62 1.93 8.91
CA LYS A 110 21.62 0.99 8.41
C LYS A 110 21.47 -0.39 9.03
N LYS A 111 21.25 -0.47 10.35
CA LYS A 111 20.99 -1.74 11.05
C LYS A 111 19.71 -2.41 10.56
N ALA A 112 18.64 -1.64 10.40
CA ALA A 112 17.37 -2.17 9.89
C ALA A 112 17.52 -2.69 8.45
N TYR A 113 18.28 -2.00 7.60
CA TYR A 113 18.57 -2.44 6.24
C TYR A 113 19.45 -3.69 6.17
N GLU A 114 20.46 -3.79 7.04
CA GLU A 114 21.29 -4.99 7.15
C GLU A 114 20.43 -6.21 7.51
N HIS A 115 19.53 -6.07 8.49
CA HIS A 115 18.58 -7.12 8.87
C HIS A 115 17.58 -7.44 7.73
N TYR A 116 17.03 -6.42 7.07
CA TYR A 116 16.19 -6.59 5.89
C TYR A 116 16.89 -7.37 4.77
N CYS A 117 18.16 -7.09 4.50
CA CYS A 117 18.97 -7.83 3.52
C CYS A 117 19.15 -9.30 3.92
N GLU A 118 19.30 -9.58 5.22
CA GLU A 118 19.38 -10.96 5.73
C GLU A 118 18.05 -11.70 5.54
N GLU A 119 16.94 -11.08 5.94
CA GLU A 119 15.60 -11.65 5.76
C GLU A 119 15.30 -11.90 4.28
N CYS A 120 15.67 -10.97 3.38
CA CYS A 120 15.47 -11.16 1.94
C CYS A 120 16.27 -12.36 1.42
N LYS A 121 17.52 -12.54 1.87
CA LYS A 121 18.33 -13.71 1.51
C LYS A 121 17.72 -15.01 2.00
N TRP A 122 17.19 -15.04 3.23
CA TRP A 122 16.48 -16.21 3.76
C TRP A 122 15.24 -16.54 2.94
N GLY A 123 14.52 -15.51 2.48
CA GLY A 123 13.36 -15.64 1.58
C GLY A 123 13.71 -15.87 0.10
N GLY A 124 15.00 -15.93 -0.28
CA GLY A 124 15.40 -16.11 -1.68
C GLY A 124 15.07 -14.93 -2.60
N VAL A 125 14.97 -13.72 -2.04
CA VAL A 125 14.60 -12.47 -2.74
C VAL A 125 15.79 -11.53 -2.77
N GLU A 126 15.95 -10.79 -3.86
CA GLU A 126 16.92 -9.69 -3.90
C GLU A 126 16.34 -8.49 -3.12
N PRO A 127 17.07 -7.94 -2.13
CA PRO A 127 16.62 -6.77 -1.41
C PRO A 127 16.58 -5.54 -2.32
N GLU A 128 15.68 -4.60 -2.03
CA GLU A 128 15.68 -3.29 -2.67
C GLU A 128 17.01 -2.56 -2.42
N SER A 129 17.44 -1.74 -3.39
CA SER A 129 18.70 -1.01 -3.27
C SER A 129 18.67 0.02 -2.14
N TRP A 130 19.84 0.42 -1.64
CA TRP A 130 19.93 1.44 -0.60
C TRP A 130 19.27 2.78 -0.99
N ASP A 131 19.44 3.22 -2.23
CA ASP A 131 18.81 4.46 -2.73
C ASP A 131 17.29 4.34 -2.78
N GLU A 132 16.77 3.15 -3.11
CA GLU A 132 15.34 2.85 -3.08
C GLU A 132 14.81 2.89 -1.65
N VAL A 133 15.51 2.26 -0.70
CA VAL A 133 15.15 2.29 0.72
C VAL A 133 15.13 3.72 1.28
N LEU A 134 16.10 4.56 0.93
CA LEU A 134 16.10 5.97 1.30
C LEU A 134 14.90 6.72 0.74
N ARG A 135 14.54 6.47 -0.53
CA ARG A 135 13.37 7.06 -1.16
C ARG A 135 12.09 6.65 -0.45
N VAL A 136 11.88 5.34 -0.25
CA VAL A 136 10.68 4.80 0.41
C VAL A 136 10.57 5.33 1.84
N ASN A 137 11.68 5.53 2.55
CA ASN A 137 11.64 6.13 3.88
C ASN A 137 11.10 7.57 3.87
N GLN A 138 11.53 8.37 2.90
CA GLN A 138 11.02 9.74 2.74
C GLN A 138 9.53 9.75 2.40
N GLU A 139 9.07 8.84 1.54
CA GLU A 139 7.65 8.68 1.22
C GLU A 139 6.84 8.30 2.45
N LEU A 140 7.27 7.29 3.22
CA LEU A 140 6.60 6.87 4.44
C LEU A 140 6.56 7.98 5.50
N LEU A 141 7.63 8.76 5.65
CA LEU A 141 7.66 9.90 6.57
C LEU A 141 6.68 10.99 6.14
N GLN A 142 6.59 11.26 4.82
CA GLN A 142 5.67 12.24 4.28
C GLN A 142 4.21 11.81 4.49
N GLU A 143 3.88 10.56 4.21
CA GLU A 143 2.54 10.00 4.46
C GLU A 143 2.15 10.06 5.94
N LYS A 144 3.06 9.71 6.85
CA LYS A 144 2.81 9.82 8.31
C LYS A 144 2.44 11.26 8.70
N LYS A 145 3.12 12.25 8.13
CA LYS A 145 2.83 13.68 8.38
C LYS A 145 1.48 14.09 7.81
N GLU A 146 1.15 13.64 6.60
CA GLU A 146 -0.14 13.92 5.96
C GLU A 146 -1.30 13.30 6.74
N ASP A 147 -1.14 12.08 7.23
CA ASP A 147 -2.13 11.38 8.07
C ASP A 147 -2.33 12.12 9.41
N GLN A 148 -1.24 12.57 10.04
CA GLN A 148 -1.31 13.39 11.26
C GLN A 148 -2.02 14.72 11.02
N GLU A 149 -1.73 15.41 9.91
CA GLU A 149 -2.39 16.67 9.56
C GLU A 149 -3.89 16.48 9.32
N GLN A 150 -4.27 15.46 8.55
CA GLN A 150 -5.67 15.11 8.32
C GLN A 150 -6.41 14.79 9.61
N LEU A 151 -5.78 14.04 10.52
CA LEU A 151 -6.35 13.73 11.83
C LEU A 151 -6.57 15.00 12.66
N MET A 152 -5.61 15.92 12.66
CA MET A 152 -5.74 17.19 13.37
C MET A 152 -6.88 18.05 12.81
N GLN A 153 -7.01 18.15 11.48
CA GLN A 153 -8.11 18.84 10.82
C GLN A 153 -9.47 18.24 11.18
N TYR A 154 -9.57 16.91 11.23
CA TYR A 154 -10.79 16.20 11.64
C TYR A 154 -11.18 16.52 13.09
N ILE A 155 -10.22 16.46 14.02
CA ILE A 155 -10.46 16.78 15.44
C ILE A 155 -10.91 18.24 15.61
N GLU A 156 -10.34 19.17 14.85
CA GLU A 156 -10.73 20.57 14.87
C GLU A 156 -12.15 20.79 14.35
N ALA A 157 -12.53 20.10 13.26
CA ALA A 157 -13.88 20.15 12.71
C ALA A 157 -14.93 19.60 13.70
N GLU A 158 -14.68 18.45 14.33
CA GLU A 158 -15.58 17.89 15.36
C GLU A 158 -15.76 18.86 16.55
N LYS A 159 -14.67 19.49 17.00
CA LYS A 159 -14.72 20.49 18.09
C LYS A 159 -15.52 21.74 17.72
N ALA A 160 -15.53 22.12 16.44
CA ALA A 160 -16.29 23.27 15.96
C ALA A 160 -17.79 22.98 15.87
N GLU A 161 -18.19 21.75 15.61
CA GLU A 161 -19.60 21.32 15.54
C GLU A 161 -20.25 21.11 16.92
N ILE A 162 -19.45 20.95 17.98
CA ILE A 162 -19.92 20.79 19.37
C ILE A 162 -20.14 22.15 20.08
N LYS A 163 -19.84 23.29 19.44
CA LYS A 163 -20.05 24.65 19.97
C LYS A 163 -21.31 25.31 19.41
#